data_AF-A0A7M4A7U8-F1
#
_entry.id   AF-A0A7M4A7U8-F1
#
_cell.length_a   1.000
_cell.length_b   1.000
_cell.length_c   1.000
_cell.angle_alpha   90.00
_cell.angle_beta   90.00
_cell.angle_gamma   90.00
#
_symmetry.space_group_name_H-M   'P 1'
#
loop_
_entity.id
_entity.type
_entity.pdbx_description
1 polymer ?
#
loop_
_entity_poly.entity_id
_entity_poly.type
_entity_poly.pdbx_seq_one_letter_code
_entity_poly.pdbx_strand_id
1 'polypeptide(L)'
;MQKSAETGGTPLRIITAAAIFDGHDAAIGIFRRIFQSMGCEVIHLGHDRGADEVARAAIQEDAHCVAITSYQGGAVEMFTHTKQILDEADFGHVSLVGGGGGTILPSEIQYLLDSNIAKIYSPEDGRELGLTGMVSDAIERASKNNLLDPVRFENLKKPISADNHGSVSKLLTLAENADEEIFNEVLNKVRSTDGSKCPV
;
A
#
# COMPACT_ATOMS: atom_id res chain seq x y z
N MET A 1 6.88 2.27 23.71
CA MET A 1 7.98 2.09 22.74
C MET A 1 7.42 2.41 21.37
N GLN A 2 7.99 3.41 20.70
CA GLN A 2 7.64 3.78 19.33
C GLN A 2 8.12 2.64 18.44
N LYS A 3 7.20 1.88 17.82
CA LYS A 3 7.56 0.79 16.89
C LYS A 3 8.13 1.45 15.62
N SER A 4 9.32 1.02 15.18
CA SER A 4 9.98 1.59 13.99
C SER A 4 9.13 1.39 12.75
N ALA A 5 8.96 2.43 11.93
CA ALA A 5 8.28 2.41 10.64
C ALA A 5 9.18 1.82 9.52
N GLU A 6 9.94 0.79 9.87
CA GLU A 6 10.88 0.12 8.98
C GLU A 6 10.65 -1.39 9.09
N THR A 7 10.68 -2.09 7.95
CA THR A 7 10.55 -3.55 7.89
C THR A 7 11.57 -4.09 6.93
N GLY A 8 12.41 -5.01 7.41
CA GLY A 8 13.44 -5.65 6.58
C GLY A 8 14.47 -4.66 6.02
N GLY A 9 14.69 -3.50 6.66
CA GLY A 9 15.59 -2.45 6.16
C GLY A 9 14.96 -1.47 5.17
N THR A 10 13.65 -1.58 4.90
CA THR A 10 12.91 -0.68 4.01
C THR A 10 11.95 0.23 4.79
N PRO A 11 11.83 1.52 4.43
CA PRO A 11 10.82 2.41 5.00
C PRO A 11 9.41 1.97 4.56
N LEU A 12 8.44 2.07 5.48
CA LEU A 12 7.05 1.72 5.16
C LEU A 12 6.41 2.77 4.26
N ARG A 13 6.14 2.38 3.01
CA ARG A 13 5.36 3.14 2.02
C ARG A 13 3.86 2.96 2.20
N ILE A 14 3.14 4.07 2.40
CA ILE A 14 1.70 4.12 2.66
C ILE A 14 1.02 4.99 1.61
N ILE A 15 0.08 4.42 0.85
CA ILE A 15 -0.80 5.21 -0.02
C ILE A 15 -1.94 5.78 0.83
N THR A 16 -2.25 7.06 0.66
CA THR A 16 -3.39 7.70 1.35
C THR A 16 -4.32 8.38 0.35
N ALA A 17 -5.63 8.09 0.44
CA ALA A 17 -6.64 8.66 -0.45
C ALA A 17 -8.00 8.82 0.26
N ALA A 18 -8.83 9.76 -0.18
CA ALA A 18 -10.27 9.72 0.05
C ALA A 18 -10.98 9.10 -1.16
N ALA A 19 -12.05 8.35 -0.91
CA ALA A 19 -12.77 7.57 -1.91
C ALA A 19 -13.39 8.43 -3.03
N ILE A 20 -13.83 7.78 -4.11
CA ILE A 20 -14.46 8.43 -5.25
C ILE A 20 -15.71 9.21 -4.84
N PHE A 21 -15.86 10.42 -5.38
CA PHE A 21 -16.87 11.41 -5.03
C PHE A 21 -16.92 11.81 -3.54
N ASP A 22 -15.86 11.53 -2.80
CA ASP A 22 -15.72 11.95 -1.42
C ASP A 22 -14.74 13.13 -1.30
N GLY A 23 -15.28 14.30 -0.99
CA GLY A 23 -14.49 15.52 -0.71
C GLY A 23 -14.01 15.64 0.74
N HIS A 24 -14.30 14.68 1.63
CA HIS A 24 -13.95 14.74 3.05
C HIS A 24 -12.48 14.37 3.29
N ASP A 25 -11.57 15.23 2.85
CA ASP A 25 -10.12 15.02 2.96
C ASP A 25 -9.53 15.38 4.34
N ALA A 26 -10.32 16.00 5.22
CA ALA A 26 -9.85 16.45 6.52
C ALA A 26 -9.30 15.30 7.39
N ALA A 27 -10.01 14.16 7.40
CA ALA A 27 -9.60 13.00 8.18
C ALA A 27 -8.31 12.37 7.63
N ILE A 28 -8.26 12.06 6.33
CA ILE A 28 -7.07 11.49 5.71
C ILE A 28 -5.87 12.45 5.78
N GLY A 29 -6.13 13.76 5.74
CA GLY A 29 -5.13 14.81 5.94
C GLY A 29 -4.50 14.81 7.34
N ILE A 30 -5.25 14.42 8.38
CA ILE A 30 -4.70 14.21 9.73
C ILE A 30 -3.91 12.91 9.77
N PHE A 31 -4.48 11.81 9.30
CA PHE A 31 -3.83 10.49 9.35
C PHE A 31 -2.51 10.47 8.57
N ARG A 32 -2.43 11.08 7.38
CA ARG A 32 -1.17 11.18 6.62
C ARG A 32 -0.06 11.87 7.43
N ARG A 33 -0.39 12.91 8.20
CA ARG A 33 0.58 13.64 9.02
C ARG A 33 1.07 12.78 10.17
N ILE A 34 0.17 11.97 10.75
CA ILE A 34 0.54 11.02 11.81
C ILE A 34 1.46 9.93 11.25
N PHE A 35 1.11 9.31 10.12
CA PHE A 35 1.99 8.35 9.42
C PHE A 35 3.38 8.94 9.16
N GLN A 36 3.44 10.15 8.58
CA GLN A 36 4.71 10.87 8.33
C GLN A 36 5.48 11.12 9.63
N SER A 37 4.82 11.57 10.70
CA SER A 37 5.46 11.80 12.00
C SER A 37 5.99 10.53 12.66
N MET A 38 5.48 9.37 12.25
CA MET A 38 5.93 8.05 12.71
C MET A 38 7.02 7.44 11.81
N GLY A 39 7.45 8.14 10.75
CA GLY A 39 8.55 7.72 9.88
C GLY A 39 8.12 6.95 8.62
N CYS A 40 6.82 6.90 8.31
CA CYS A 40 6.36 6.30 7.06
C CYS A 40 6.57 7.24 5.87
N GLU A 41 6.89 6.68 4.72
CA GLU A 41 6.81 7.35 3.42
C GLU A 41 5.36 7.38 2.98
N VAL A 42 4.79 8.57 2.77
CA VAL A 42 3.38 8.71 2.44
C VAL A 42 3.18 9.28 1.05
N ILE A 43 2.58 8.47 0.18
CA ILE A 43 2.15 8.87 -1.15
C ILE A 43 0.68 9.28 -1.05
N HIS A 44 0.44 10.59 -1.09
CA HIS A 44 -0.89 11.16 -0.89
C HIS A 44 -1.56 11.48 -2.22
N LEU A 45 -2.66 10.77 -2.53
CA LEU A 45 -3.40 10.94 -3.78
C LEU A 45 -4.48 12.03 -3.70
N GLY A 46 -4.73 12.57 -2.51
CA GLY A 46 -5.79 13.56 -2.28
C GLY A 46 -7.16 12.90 -2.14
N HIS A 47 -8.19 13.53 -2.71
CA HIS A 47 -9.58 13.12 -2.63
C HIS A 47 -10.14 12.75 -4.01
N ASP A 48 -11.38 12.23 -4.03
CA ASP A 48 -12.07 11.84 -5.27
C ASP A 48 -11.30 10.78 -6.09
N ARG A 49 -10.87 9.70 -5.43
CA ARG A 49 -10.06 8.63 -6.05
C ARG A 49 -10.80 7.31 -6.19
N GLY A 50 -10.80 6.80 -7.42
CA GLY A 50 -11.33 5.47 -7.73
C GLY A 50 -10.47 4.34 -7.20
N ALA A 51 -11.06 3.15 -7.05
CA ALA A 51 -10.35 1.94 -6.64
C ALA A 51 -9.22 1.57 -7.61
N ASP A 52 -9.41 1.81 -8.91
CA ASP A 52 -8.40 1.55 -9.93
C ASP A 52 -7.21 2.51 -9.84
N GLU A 53 -7.44 3.80 -9.58
CA GLU A 53 -6.37 4.77 -9.33
C GLU A 53 -5.56 4.40 -8.09
N VAL A 54 -6.25 4.09 -6.99
CA VAL A 54 -5.61 3.74 -5.72
C VAL A 54 -4.82 2.44 -5.84
N ALA A 55 -5.38 1.41 -6.46
CA ALA A 55 -4.69 0.13 -6.67
C ALA A 55 -3.48 0.28 -7.60
N ARG A 56 -3.60 1.03 -8.71
CA ARG A 56 -2.47 1.27 -9.63
C ARG A 56 -1.34 2.03 -8.93
N ALA A 57 -1.65 3.04 -8.12
CA ALA A 57 -0.66 3.74 -7.33
C ALA A 57 0.05 2.78 -6.36
N ALA A 58 -0.69 1.94 -5.65
CA ALA A 58 -0.11 0.96 -4.73
C ALA A 58 0.81 -0.05 -5.45
N ILE A 59 0.46 -0.46 -6.68
CA ILE A 59 1.28 -1.36 -7.51
C ILE A 59 2.55 -0.65 -7.97
N GLN A 60 2.45 0.58 -8.48
CA GLN A 60 3.57 1.34 -9.03
C GLN A 60 4.57 1.75 -7.95
N GLU A 61 4.09 2.09 -6.76
CA GLU A 61 4.90 2.49 -5.60
C GLU A 61 5.39 1.30 -4.77
N ASP A 62 5.01 0.07 -5.14
CA ASP A 62 5.27 -1.15 -4.37
C ASP A 62 4.95 -0.93 -2.87
N ALA A 63 3.73 -0.49 -2.59
CA ALA A 63 3.35 0.00 -1.27
C ALA A 63 3.16 -1.14 -0.25
N HIS A 64 3.36 -0.84 1.03
CA HIS A 64 3.07 -1.82 2.10
C HIS A 64 1.59 -1.80 2.48
N CYS A 65 0.97 -0.62 2.41
CA CYS A 65 -0.39 -0.40 2.85
C CYS A 65 -1.08 0.73 2.07
N VAL A 66 -2.39 0.62 1.97
CA VAL A 66 -3.28 1.66 1.45
C VAL A 66 -4.26 2.04 2.56
N ALA A 67 -4.33 3.32 2.88
CA ALA A 67 -5.27 3.91 3.81
C ALA A 67 -6.31 4.75 3.04
N ILE A 68 -7.58 4.35 3.14
CA ILE A 68 -8.70 5.01 2.45
C ILE A 68 -9.70 5.56 3.46
N THR A 69 -10.14 6.80 3.28
CA THR A 69 -11.33 7.33 3.98
C THR A 69 -12.55 7.37 3.07
N SER A 70 -13.71 6.98 3.58
CA SER A 70 -14.99 7.06 2.85
C SER A 70 -16.12 7.58 3.75
N TYR A 71 -16.58 8.80 3.48
CA TYR A 71 -17.66 9.51 4.16
C TYR A 71 -18.93 9.68 3.32
N GLN A 72 -18.95 9.19 2.07
CA GLN A 72 -20.11 9.26 1.17
C GLN A 72 -20.80 7.90 0.94
N GLY A 73 -20.31 6.83 1.57
CA GLY A 73 -20.79 5.46 1.35
C GLY A 73 -20.00 4.74 0.25
N GLY A 74 -20.43 3.53 -0.10
CA GLY A 74 -19.74 2.69 -1.11
C GLY A 74 -18.38 2.15 -0.64
N ALA A 75 -18.11 2.18 0.67
CA ALA A 75 -16.83 1.74 1.22
C ALA A 75 -16.58 0.25 0.95
N VAL A 76 -17.61 -0.60 1.07
CA VAL A 76 -17.49 -2.04 0.83
C VAL A 76 -17.02 -2.31 -0.60
N GLU A 77 -17.66 -1.69 -1.58
CA GLU A 77 -17.31 -1.82 -3.00
C GLU A 77 -15.91 -1.24 -3.27
N MET A 78 -15.60 -0.08 -2.69
CA MET A 78 -14.29 0.55 -2.84
C MET A 78 -13.15 -0.38 -2.37
N PHE A 79 -13.25 -0.94 -1.16
CA PHE A 79 -12.23 -1.84 -0.61
C PHE A 79 -12.20 -3.18 -1.36
N THR A 80 -13.35 -3.76 -1.65
CA THR A 80 -13.45 -5.04 -2.36
C THR A 80 -12.83 -4.95 -3.75
N HIS A 81 -13.16 -3.89 -4.50
CA HIS A 81 -12.63 -3.71 -5.86
C HIS A 81 -11.13 -3.39 -5.84
N THR A 82 -10.66 -2.56 -4.89
CA THR A 82 -9.22 -2.30 -4.71
C THR A 82 -8.47 -3.61 -4.44
N LYS A 83 -8.99 -4.46 -3.56
CA LYS A 83 -8.40 -5.77 -3.24
C LYS A 83 -8.33 -6.70 -4.44
N GLN A 84 -9.40 -6.78 -5.23
CA GLN A 84 -9.44 -7.58 -6.46
C GLN A 84 -8.33 -7.19 -7.44
N ILE A 85 -8.19 -5.89 -7.73
CA ILE A 85 -7.15 -5.40 -8.66
C ILE A 85 -5.75 -5.74 -8.14
N LEU A 86 -5.51 -5.59 -6.83
CA LEU A 86 -4.23 -5.93 -6.21
C LEU A 86 -3.94 -7.42 -6.29
N ASP A 87 -4.92 -8.28 -6.02
CA ASP A 87 -4.76 -9.73 -6.08
C ASP A 87 -4.51 -10.21 -7.52
N GLU A 88 -5.24 -9.66 -8.49
CA GLU A 88 -5.04 -9.94 -9.93
C GLU A 88 -3.65 -9.53 -10.42
N ALA A 89 -3.06 -8.49 -9.81
CA ALA A 89 -1.74 -7.98 -10.15
C ALA A 89 -0.57 -8.66 -9.40
N ASP A 90 -0.81 -9.66 -8.55
CA ASP A 90 0.19 -10.27 -7.64
C ASP A 90 0.69 -9.31 -6.53
N PHE A 91 -0.17 -8.37 -6.13
CA PHE A 91 0.04 -7.42 -5.02
C PHE A 91 -0.88 -7.70 -3.82
N GLY A 92 -1.33 -8.94 -3.65
CA GLY A 92 -2.23 -9.32 -2.56
C GLY A 92 -1.66 -9.17 -1.15
N HIS A 93 -0.35 -8.91 -1.02
CA HIS A 93 0.31 -8.60 0.24
C HIS A 93 -0.06 -7.20 0.78
N VAL A 94 -0.43 -6.25 -0.10
CA VAL A 94 -0.72 -4.87 0.30
C VAL A 94 -1.88 -4.83 1.32
N SER A 95 -1.61 -4.29 2.50
CA SER A 95 -2.63 -4.18 3.56
C SER A 95 -3.61 -3.05 3.25
N LEU A 96 -4.92 -3.30 3.31
CA LEU A 96 -5.94 -2.25 3.19
C LEU A 96 -6.45 -1.86 4.58
N VAL A 97 -6.44 -0.56 4.86
CA VAL A 97 -7.02 0.01 6.08
C VAL A 97 -7.90 1.22 5.74
N GLY A 98 -8.81 1.57 6.64
CA GLY A 98 -9.61 2.77 6.42
C GLY A 98 -10.54 3.17 7.53
N GLY A 99 -11.34 4.19 7.24
CA GLY A 99 -12.34 4.74 8.16
C GLY A 99 -13.33 5.64 7.47
N GLY A 100 -14.52 5.77 8.04
CA GLY A 100 -15.59 6.66 7.55
C GLY A 100 -16.34 7.36 8.68
N GLY A 101 -15.78 7.34 9.89
CA GLY A 101 -16.57 7.68 11.08
C GLY A 101 -17.79 6.76 11.18
N GLY A 102 -18.99 7.34 11.21
CA GLY A 102 -20.25 6.58 11.33
C GLY A 102 -20.88 6.13 10.01
N THR A 103 -20.25 6.38 8.85
CA THR A 103 -20.83 6.05 7.53
C THR A 103 -20.67 4.59 7.14
N ILE A 104 -19.67 3.90 7.70
CA ILE A 104 -19.42 2.48 7.50
C ILE A 104 -20.04 1.72 8.67
N LEU A 105 -21.05 0.91 8.39
CA LEU A 105 -21.83 0.20 9.41
C LEU A 105 -21.01 -0.92 10.07
N PRO A 106 -21.28 -1.27 11.33
CA PRO A 106 -20.60 -2.37 12.00
C PRO A 106 -20.64 -3.70 11.23
N SER A 107 -21.75 -4.00 10.55
CA SER A 107 -21.88 -5.19 9.69
C SER A 107 -20.97 -5.15 8.47
N GLU A 108 -20.74 -3.97 7.90
CA GLU A 108 -19.85 -3.77 6.75
C GLU A 108 -18.38 -3.87 7.19
N ILE A 109 -18.05 -3.29 8.35
CA ILE A 109 -16.72 -3.42 8.97
C ILE A 109 -16.41 -4.90 9.22
N GLN A 110 -17.35 -5.65 9.80
CA GLN A 110 -17.19 -7.07 10.08
C GLN A 110 -17.04 -7.87 8.78
N TYR A 111 -17.85 -7.59 7.77
CA TYR A 111 -17.76 -8.24 6.46
C TYR A 111 -16.38 -8.04 5.80
N LEU A 112 -15.87 -6.80 5.78
CA LEU A 112 -14.57 -6.48 5.20
C LEU A 112 -13.41 -7.16 5.96
N LEU A 113 -13.53 -7.27 7.28
CA LEU A 113 -12.54 -7.94 8.12
C LEU A 113 -12.55 -9.46 7.94
N ASP A 114 -13.74 -10.08 8.00
CA ASP A 114 -13.92 -11.54 7.88
C ASP A 114 -13.56 -12.05 6.49
N SER A 115 -13.78 -11.22 5.47
CA SER A 115 -13.38 -11.50 4.09
C SER A 115 -11.88 -11.26 3.84
N ASN A 116 -11.11 -10.87 4.87
CA ASN A 116 -9.69 -10.53 4.78
C ASN A 116 -9.40 -9.46 3.71
N ILE A 117 -10.32 -8.51 3.55
CA ILE A 117 -10.22 -7.42 2.57
C ILE A 117 -9.52 -6.22 3.21
N ALA A 118 -10.06 -5.72 4.33
CA ALA A 118 -9.56 -4.50 4.95
C ALA A 118 -9.84 -4.44 6.46
N LYS A 119 -8.97 -3.75 7.22
CA LYS A 119 -9.27 -3.32 8.59
C LYS A 119 -9.86 -1.92 8.57
N ILE A 120 -11.13 -1.81 8.96
CA ILE A 120 -11.80 -0.51 9.15
C ILE A 120 -11.75 -0.11 10.63
N TYR A 121 -11.40 1.14 10.88
CA TYR A 121 -11.42 1.76 12.19
C TYR A 121 -12.74 2.53 12.38
N SER A 122 -13.50 2.11 13.37
CA SER A 122 -14.75 2.74 13.79
C SER A 122 -14.51 3.93 14.72
N PRO A 123 -15.53 4.75 15.00
CA PRO A 123 -15.43 5.81 16.00
C PRO A 123 -15.06 5.28 17.39
N GLU A 124 -15.48 4.06 17.74
CA GLU A 124 -15.14 3.45 19.03
C GLU A 124 -13.67 3.04 19.08
N ASP A 125 -13.12 2.47 18.00
CA ASP A 125 -11.67 2.22 17.90
C ASP A 125 -10.88 3.54 18.12
N GLY A 126 -11.38 4.65 17.58
CA GLY A 126 -10.78 5.98 17.78
C GLY A 126 -10.82 6.47 19.23
N ARG A 127 -11.86 6.10 20.00
CA ARG A 127 -11.97 6.43 21.43
C ARG A 127 -11.07 5.57 22.29
N GLU A 128 -10.92 4.29 21.96
CA GLU A 128 -10.12 3.34 22.72
C GLU A 128 -8.61 3.46 22.43
N LEU A 129 -8.24 3.52 21.15
CA LEU A 129 -6.83 3.51 20.71
C LEU A 129 -6.25 4.92 20.58
N GLY A 130 -7.10 5.92 20.38
CA GLY A 130 -6.68 7.25 19.92
C GLY A 130 -6.16 7.23 18.48
N LEU A 131 -5.95 8.42 17.91
CA LEU A 131 -5.51 8.57 16.52
C LEU A 131 -4.16 7.90 16.25
N THR A 132 -3.21 8.08 17.17
CA THR A 132 -1.87 7.49 17.07
C THR A 132 -1.89 5.97 17.27
N GLY A 133 -2.81 5.45 18.09
CA GLY A 133 -2.95 4.01 18.27
C GLY A 133 -3.49 3.31 17.03
N MET A 134 -4.48 3.93 16.36
CA MET A 134 -4.98 3.41 15.07
C MET A 134 -3.88 3.39 14.00
N VAL A 135 -3.08 4.45 13.89
CA VAL A 135 -1.94 4.48 12.97
C VAL A 135 -0.88 3.44 13.34
N SER A 136 -0.61 3.24 14.62
CA SER A 136 0.34 2.21 15.07
C SER A 136 -0.13 0.80 14.72
N ASP A 137 -1.43 0.49 14.80
CA ASP A 137 -1.99 -0.79 14.36
C ASP A 137 -1.87 -0.94 12.83
N ALA A 138 -2.15 0.12 12.07
CA ALA A 138 -1.97 0.10 10.62
C ALA A 138 -0.51 -0.14 10.21
N ILE A 139 0.43 0.53 10.88
CA ILE A 139 1.89 0.33 10.69
C ILE A 139 2.28 -1.11 11.00
N GLU A 140 1.78 -1.69 12.10
CA GLU A 140 2.08 -3.08 12.47
C GLU A 140 1.51 -4.11 11.48
N ARG A 141 0.41 -3.81 10.81
CA ARG A 141 -0.11 -4.64 9.72
C ARG A 141 0.78 -4.52 8.49
N ALA A 142 1.11 -3.29 8.11
CA ALA A 142 2.00 -3.00 6.99
C ALA A 142 3.39 -3.63 7.16
N SER A 143 3.93 -3.62 8.39
CA SER A 143 5.25 -4.14 8.72
C SER A 143 5.37 -5.66 8.66
N LYS A 144 4.28 -6.39 8.40
CA LYS A 144 4.34 -7.84 8.17
C LYS A 144 4.71 -8.16 6.72
N ASN A 145 4.62 -7.17 5.83
CA ASN A 145 4.93 -7.31 4.42
C ASN A 145 6.42 -7.02 4.19
N ASN A 146 7.21 -8.07 3.96
CA ASN A 146 8.62 -7.92 3.60
C ASN A 146 8.77 -7.75 2.08
N LEU A 147 8.99 -6.52 1.61
CA LEU A 147 9.13 -6.25 0.18
C LEU A 147 10.45 -6.78 -0.42
N LEU A 148 11.45 -7.09 0.40
CA LEU A 148 12.72 -7.68 -0.01
C LEU A 148 12.75 -9.20 0.12
N ASP A 149 11.60 -9.84 0.35
CA ASP A 149 11.52 -11.30 0.39
C ASP A 149 11.96 -11.89 -0.99
N PRO A 150 12.99 -12.77 -1.02
CA PRO A 150 13.49 -13.37 -2.25
C PRO A 150 12.41 -14.02 -3.11
N VAL A 151 11.36 -14.58 -2.48
CA VAL A 151 10.25 -15.25 -3.18
C VAL A 151 9.54 -14.31 -4.15
N ARG A 152 9.50 -13.00 -3.88
CA ARG A 152 8.88 -11.99 -4.77
C ARG A 152 9.59 -11.86 -6.12
N PHE A 153 10.87 -12.23 -6.18
CA PHE A 153 11.73 -12.06 -7.35
C PHE A 153 11.99 -13.37 -8.11
N GLU A 154 11.65 -14.53 -7.54
CA GLU A 154 11.90 -15.84 -8.15
C GLU A 154 11.27 -16.01 -9.53
N ASN A 155 10.11 -15.38 -9.75
CA ASN A 155 9.34 -15.48 -10.99
C ASN A 155 9.81 -14.48 -12.07
N LEU A 156 10.72 -13.57 -11.75
CA LEU A 156 11.26 -12.58 -12.68
C LEU A 156 12.37 -13.21 -13.55
N LYS A 157 11.95 -13.99 -14.56
CA LYS A 157 12.85 -14.78 -15.43
C LYS A 157 12.92 -14.33 -16.89
N LYS A 158 12.15 -13.32 -17.27
CA LYS A 158 12.07 -12.82 -18.65
C LYS A 158 12.38 -11.32 -18.67
N PRO A 159 12.80 -10.79 -19.83
CA PRO A 159 12.94 -9.36 -20.01
C PRO A 159 11.67 -8.60 -19.59
N ILE A 160 11.81 -7.60 -18.72
CA ILE A 160 10.71 -6.76 -18.25
C ILE A 160 10.61 -5.52 -19.16
N SER A 161 9.41 -5.27 -19.70
CA SER A 161 9.07 -4.01 -20.38
C SER A 161 8.64 -2.94 -19.38
N ALA A 162 8.81 -1.67 -19.75
CA ALA A 162 8.29 -0.53 -18.99
C ALA A 162 6.76 -0.61 -18.77
N ASP A 163 6.02 -1.28 -19.66
CA ASP A 163 4.57 -1.46 -19.53
C ASP A 163 4.17 -2.40 -18.37
N ASN A 164 5.11 -3.22 -17.87
CA ASN A 164 4.86 -4.11 -16.74
C ASN A 164 5.18 -3.39 -15.43
N HIS A 165 4.31 -2.45 -15.05
CA HIS A 165 4.49 -1.60 -13.88
C HIS A 165 4.73 -2.39 -12.59
N GLY A 166 4.07 -3.54 -12.40
CA GLY A 166 4.24 -4.35 -11.18
C GLY A 166 5.62 -5.02 -11.08
N SER A 167 6.23 -5.40 -12.20
CA SER A 167 7.59 -5.94 -12.17
C SER A 167 8.63 -4.83 -12.09
N VAL A 168 8.37 -3.68 -12.73
CA VAL A 168 9.21 -2.48 -12.63
C VAL A 168 9.27 -1.97 -11.20
N SER A 169 8.13 -1.87 -10.51
CA SER A 169 8.08 -1.37 -9.13
C SER A 169 8.86 -2.28 -8.16
N LYS A 170 8.73 -3.60 -8.29
CA LYS A 170 9.55 -4.57 -7.54
C LYS A 170 11.06 -4.34 -7.77
N LEU A 171 11.49 -4.07 -9.00
CA LEU A 171 12.89 -3.77 -9.30
C LEU A 171 13.35 -2.44 -8.71
N LEU A 172 12.50 -1.41 -8.71
CA LEU A 172 12.81 -0.12 -8.09
C LEU A 172 12.98 -0.28 -6.57
N THR A 173 12.09 -1.01 -5.90
CA THR A 173 12.26 -1.33 -4.47
C THR A 173 13.57 -2.06 -4.20
N LEU A 174 13.94 -3.02 -5.05
CA LEU A 174 15.19 -3.74 -4.94
C LEU A 174 16.40 -2.83 -5.14
N ALA A 175 16.36 -1.93 -6.14
CA ALA A 175 17.43 -0.97 -6.42
C ALA A 175 17.65 0.01 -5.26
N GLU A 176 16.57 0.42 -4.59
CA GLU A 176 16.62 1.39 -3.49
C GLU A 176 17.14 0.80 -2.19
N ASN A 177 16.89 -0.49 -1.93
CA ASN A 177 17.04 -1.05 -0.59
C ASN A 177 17.90 -2.31 -0.48
N ALA A 178 18.16 -3.04 -1.57
CA ALA A 178 18.96 -4.26 -1.53
C ALA A 178 20.45 -3.98 -1.76
N ASP A 179 21.28 -4.95 -1.37
CA ASP A 179 22.70 -4.93 -1.70
C ASP A 179 22.91 -4.97 -3.21
N GLU A 180 23.96 -4.28 -3.67
CA GLU A 180 24.29 -4.14 -5.10
C GLU A 180 24.47 -5.50 -5.79
N GLU A 181 25.01 -6.50 -5.09
CA GLU A 181 25.17 -7.86 -5.62
C GLU A 181 23.82 -8.53 -5.92
N ILE A 182 22.87 -8.45 -4.98
CA ILE A 182 21.52 -9.03 -5.12
C ILE A 182 20.77 -8.31 -6.25
N PHE A 183 20.83 -6.97 -6.26
CA PHE A 183 20.20 -6.18 -7.30
C PHE A 183 20.72 -6.54 -8.69
N ASN A 184 22.05 -6.60 -8.86
CA ASN A 184 22.65 -6.96 -10.14
C ASN A 184 22.33 -8.39 -10.57
N GLU A 185 22.25 -9.35 -9.63
CA GLU A 185 21.86 -10.73 -9.94
C GLU A 185 20.45 -10.78 -10.54
N VAL A 186 19.48 -10.09 -9.95
CA VAL A 186 18.11 -10.03 -10.44
C VAL A 186 18.04 -9.24 -11.75
N LEU A 187 18.67 -8.07 -11.83
CA LEU A 187 18.67 -7.20 -13.01
C LEU A 187 19.22 -7.93 -14.25
N ASN A 188 20.29 -8.71 -14.09
CA ASN A 188 20.90 -9.46 -15.19
C ASN A 188 19.97 -10.54 -15.78
N LYS A 189 19.01 -11.06 -15.01
CA LYS A 189 18.01 -12.03 -15.47
C LYS A 189 16.88 -11.40 -16.29
N VAL A 190 16.62 -10.10 -16.08
CA VAL A 190 15.41 -9.42 -16.56
C VAL A 190 15.66 -8.23 -17.47
N ARG A 191 16.92 -7.82 -17.66
CA ARG A 191 17.26 -6.77 -18.63
C ARG A 191 17.04 -7.26 -20.05
N SER A 192 16.55 -6.35 -20.91
CA SER A 192 16.35 -6.60 -22.34
C SER A 192 17.62 -6.46 -23.18
N THR A 193 18.68 -5.87 -22.61
CA THR A 193 19.97 -5.65 -23.28
C THR A 193 21.13 -6.21 -22.44
N ASP A 194 22.29 -6.38 -23.06
CA ASP A 194 23.52 -6.85 -22.40
C ASP A 194 24.20 -5.78 -21.50
N GLY A 195 23.60 -4.59 -21.38
CA GLY A 195 24.14 -3.46 -20.60
C GLY A 195 25.25 -2.68 -21.32
N SER A 196 25.58 -3.01 -22.57
CA SER A 196 26.62 -2.33 -23.35
C SER A 196 26.20 -0.94 -23.85
N LYS A 197 24.90 -0.64 -23.86
CA LYS A 197 24.33 0.66 -24.25
C LYS A 197 23.15 1.00 -23.35
N CYS A 198 23.06 2.27 -22.96
CA CYS A 198 21.84 2.81 -22.36
C CYS A 198 20.76 2.84 -23.47
N PRO A 199 19.60 2.18 -23.28
CA PRO A 199 18.50 2.29 -24.23
C PRO A 199 18.03 3.75 -24.27
N VAL A 200 18.03 4.35 -25.45
CA VAL A 200 17.54 5.72 -25.72
C VAL A 200 16.07 5.67 -26.08
#